data_AF-X1BGG7-F1
#
_entry.id   AF-X1BGG7-F1
#
_cell.length_a   1.000
_cell.length_b   1.000
_cell.length_c   1.000
_cell.angle_alpha   90.00
_cell.angle_beta   90.00
_cell.angle_gamma   90.00
#
_symmetry.space_group_name_H-M   'P 1'
#
loop_
_entity.id
_entity.type
_entity.pdbx_description
1 polymer ?
#
loop_
_entity_poly.entity_id
_entity_poly.type
_entity_poly.pdbx_seq_one_letter_code
_entity_poly.pdbx_strand_id
1 'polypeptide(L)'
;MLFGESLINDDLVYFEELCDALIEKNLDIKFGTHFRANITPILARKAKLAGFEDAWVGFEAFSDTELKEMNKGTNVNQNIETIESLTQAGVNVLAMLVVGFSDIETEKSNCQSIVQTIEHFSNRLYIDKDGIKRPLPIQFRPAPMYIVPGSFDYQAKKHTTMWPWKSKFRTDRSERDIVNLETELKGIPYTFKRPIPEEKIVELMR
;
A
#
# COMPACT_ATOMS: atom_id res chain seq x y z
N MET A 1 6.68 8.70 -14.68
CA MET A 1 8.02 8.58 -14.06
C MET A 1 7.84 8.04 -12.66
N LEU A 2 8.53 6.97 -12.29
CA LEU A 2 8.53 6.50 -10.90
C LEU A 2 9.68 7.17 -10.17
N PHE A 3 9.39 7.93 -9.12
CA PHE A 3 10.45 8.43 -8.26
C PHE A 3 11.02 7.25 -7.48
N GLY A 4 12.34 7.03 -7.61
CA GLY A 4 13.06 5.95 -6.92
C GLY A 4 13.30 6.25 -5.43
N GLU A 5 12.91 7.43 -4.95
CA GLU A 5 12.93 7.75 -3.52
C GLU A 5 11.96 6.86 -2.76
N SER A 6 12.40 6.41 -1.58
CA SER A 6 11.62 5.47 -0.78
C SER A 6 10.36 6.09 -0.18
N LEU A 7 10.33 7.41 0.03
CA LEU A 7 9.18 8.18 0.54
C LEU A 7 9.31 9.66 0.13
N ILE A 8 8.54 10.12 -0.85
CA ILE A 8 8.58 11.54 -1.28
C ILE A 8 7.91 12.50 -0.27
N ASN A 9 7.08 11.95 0.62
CA ASN A 9 6.22 12.70 1.53
C ASN A 9 6.59 12.51 3.01
N ASP A 10 7.83 12.14 3.29
CA ASP A 10 8.33 12.11 4.67
C ASP A 10 8.33 13.53 5.26
N ASP A 11 8.63 14.54 4.43
CA ASP A 11 8.35 15.94 4.68
C ASP A 11 7.21 16.44 3.76
N LEU A 12 6.04 16.69 4.35
CA LEU A 12 4.86 17.17 3.61
C LEU A 12 5.00 18.60 3.10
N VAL A 13 5.80 19.44 3.76
CA VAL A 13 6.04 20.82 3.32
C VAL A 13 6.85 20.80 2.05
N TYR A 14 7.94 20.02 2.04
CA TYR A 14 8.74 19.81 0.84
C TYR A 14 7.91 19.23 -0.32
N PHE A 15 7.06 18.23 -0.04
CA PHE A 15 6.20 17.65 -1.05
C PHE A 15 5.20 18.67 -1.63
N GLU A 16 4.65 19.54 -0.79
CA GLU A 16 3.76 20.63 -1.22
C GLU A 16 4.49 21.66 -2.10
N GLU A 17 5.69 22.09 -1.69
CA GLU A 17 6.54 23.01 -2.47
C GLU A 17 6.93 22.42 -3.83
N LEU A 18 7.24 21.12 -3.87
CA LEU A 18 7.49 20.40 -5.12
C LEU A 18 6.26 20.45 -6.03
N CYS A 19 5.06 20.19 -5.47
CA CYS A 19 3.82 20.26 -6.24
C CYS A 19 3.59 21.67 -6.80
N ASP A 20 3.80 22.70 -5.99
CA ASP A 20 3.65 24.10 -6.42
C ASP A 20 4.63 24.44 -7.56
N ALA A 21 5.89 24.03 -7.45
CA ALA A 21 6.88 24.24 -8.50
C ALA A 21 6.56 23.50 -9.82
N LEU A 22 6.02 22.27 -9.74
CA LEU A 22 5.60 21.50 -10.91
C LEU A 22 4.41 22.16 -11.62
N ILE A 23 3.44 22.66 -10.85
CA ILE A 23 2.27 23.39 -11.37
C ILE A 23 2.70 24.71 -12.00
N GLU A 24 3.54 25.50 -11.32
CA GLU A 24 4.01 26.81 -11.81
C GLU A 24 4.77 26.68 -13.14
N LYS A 25 5.61 25.64 -13.25
CA LYS A 25 6.36 25.37 -14.48
C LYS A 25 5.51 24.74 -15.59
N ASN A 26 4.26 24.38 -15.30
CA ASN A 26 3.33 23.72 -16.22
C ASN A 26 3.96 22.52 -16.95
N LEU A 27 4.63 21.67 -16.18
CA LEU A 27 5.33 20.50 -16.73
C LEU A 27 4.31 19.39 -16.98
N ASP A 28 4.28 18.85 -18.21
CA ASP A 28 3.50 17.65 -18.54
C ASP A 28 4.23 16.38 -18.08
N ILE A 29 4.36 16.25 -16.75
CA ILE A 29 5.01 15.11 -16.11
C ILE A 29 3.99 14.40 -15.24
N LYS A 30 3.89 13.08 -15.44
CA LYS A 30 3.12 12.18 -14.58
C LYS A 30 4.06 11.38 -13.71
N PHE A 31 3.79 11.30 -12.42
CA PHE A 31 4.65 10.59 -11.50
C PHE A 31 3.91 9.83 -10.39
N GLY A 32 4.63 8.87 -9.81
CA GLY A 32 4.14 8.06 -8.71
C GLY A 32 5.30 7.54 -7.84
N THR A 33 4.99 7.16 -6.60
CA THR A 33 5.99 6.66 -5.64
C THR A 33 5.35 5.96 -4.43
N HIS A 34 6.20 5.39 -3.58
CA HIS A 34 5.87 4.98 -2.22
C HIS A 34 5.47 6.20 -1.39
N PHE A 35 4.43 6.02 -0.59
CA PHE A 35 3.74 7.13 0.04
C PHE A 35 3.32 6.77 1.47
N ARG A 36 3.69 7.59 2.44
CA ARG A 36 3.26 7.43 3.83
C ARG A 36 1.81 7.89 3.99
N ALA A 37 1.04 7.22 4.86
CA ALA A 37 -0.35 7.57 5.11
C ALA A 37 -0.50 8.80 6.04
N ASN A 38 -0.31 10.01 5.51
CA ASN A 38 -0.41 11.26 6.28
C ASN A 38 -0.86 12.50 5.46
N ILE A 39 -1.43 12.33 4.26
CA ILE A 39 -1.79 13.46 3.38
C ILE A 39 -3.20 13.98 3.65
N THR A 40 -3.38 15.29 3.52
CA THR A 40 -4.70 15.94 3.61
C THR A 40 -5.44 15.93 2.26
N PRO A 41 -6.78 16.06 2.25
CA PRO A 41 -7.55 16.18 1.00
C PRO A 41 -7.12 17.34 0.10
N ILE A 42 -6.72 18.47 0.69
CA ILE A 42 -6.29 19.66 -0.04
C ILE A 42 -4.98 19.39 -0.76
N LEU A 43 -4.00 18.84 -0.04
CA LEU A 43 -2.70 18.51 -0.63
C LEU A 43 -2.81 17.38 -1.66
N ALA A 44 -3.70 16.41 -1.47
CA ALA A 44 -3.96 15.35 -2.46
C ALA A 44 -4.46 15.92 -3.80
N ARG A 45 -5.38 16.90 -3.76
CA ARG A 45 -5.86 17.59 -4.97
C ARG A 45 -4.75 18.41 -5.64
N LYS A 46 -3.94 19.13 -4.85
CA LYS A 46 -2.78 19.86 -5.35
C LYS A 46 -1.77 18.91 -6.02
N ALA A 47 -1.46 17.79 -5.37
CA ALA A 47 -0.56 16.77 -5.91
C ALA A 47 -1.07 16.21 -7.24
N LYS A 48 -2.38 15.93 -7.36
CA LYS A 48 -2.97 15.50 -8.63
C LYS A 48 -2.76 16.54 -9.73
N LEU A 49 -2.99 17.82 -9.45
CA LEU A 49 -2.76 18.91 -10.41
C LEU A 49 -1.30 19.02 -10.83
N ALA A 50 -0.37 18.72 -9.92
CA ALA A 50 1.07 18.65 -10.20
C ALA A 50 1.48 17.41 -11.03
N GLY A 51 0.56 16.50 -11.32
CA GLY A 51 0.83 15.28 -12.10
C GLY A 51 1.09 14.02 -11.26
N PHE A 52 0.78 14.04 -9.95
CA PHE A 52 0.84 12.84 -9.12
C PHE A 52 -0.30 11.88 -9.47
N GLU A 53 0.04 10.76 -10.11
CA GLU A 53 -0.91 9.80 -10.66
C GLU A 53 -1.02 8.52 -9.82
N ASP A 54 0.08 8.03 -9.25
CA ASP A 54 0.11 6.74 -8.57
C ASP A 54 0.73 6.84 -7.17
N ALA A 55 -0.03 6.45 -6.14
CA ALA A 55 0.43 6.40 -4.75
C ALA A 55 0.49 4.94 -4.26
N TRP A 56 1.68 4.49 -3.86
CA TRP A 56 1.88 3.18 -3.23
C TRP A 56 1.90 3.36 -1.71
N VAL A 57 0.73 3.22 -1.11
CA VAL A 57 0.51 3.54 0.30
C VAL A 57 0.80 2.31 1.15
N GLY A 58 1.75 2.45 2.09
CA GLY A 58 2.07 1.42 3.09
C GLY A 58 0.96 1.33 4.13
N PHE A 59 -0.10 0.58 3.82
CA PHE A 59 -1.23 0.36 4.72
C PHE A 59 -0.90 -0.72 5.76
N GLU A 60 -0.18 -1.75 5.34
CA GLU A 60 0.41 -2.86 6.10
C GLU A 60 -0.62 -3.76 6.80
N ALA A 61 -1.41 -3.21 7.71
CA ALA A 61 -2.30 -3.92 8.62
C ALA A 61 -3.55 -3.09 8.94
N PHE A 62 -4.63 -3.75 9.34
CA PHE A 62 -5.91 -3.12 9.72
C PHE A 62 -6.21 -3.25 11.21
N SER A 63 -5.14 -3.11 11.99
CA SER A 63 -5.16 -3.17 13.45
C SER A 63 -4.08 -2.22 13.97
N ASP A 64 -4.48 -1.30 14.84
CA ASP A 64 -3.52 -0.37 15.48
C ASP A 64 -2.49 -1.12 16.32
N THR A 65 -2.85 -2.30 16.85
CA THR A 65 -1.90 -3.17 17.58
C THR A 65 -0.86 -3.72 16.62
N GLU A 66 -1.27 -4.26 15.47
CA GLU A 66 -0.36 -4.80 14.45
C GLU A 66 0.55 -3.70 13.88
N LEU A 67 0.00 -2.51 13.61
CA LEU A 67 0.78 -1.35 13.15
C LEU A 67 1.84 -0.95 14.19
N LYS A 68 1.50 -0.95 15.48
CA LYS A 68 2.48 -0.68 16.56
C LYS A 68 3.56 -1.77 16.64
N GLU A 69 3.19 -3.04 16.54
CA GLU A 69 4.15 -4.16 16.53
C GLU A 69 5.12 -4.09 15.34
N MET A 70 4.64 -3.60 14.19
CA MET A 70 5.46 -3.31 13.02
C MET A 70 6.28 -2.01 13.12
N ASN A 71 6.23 -1.31 14.27
CA ASN A 71 6.82 0.02 14.47
C ASN A 71 6.36 1.05 13.42
N LYS A 72 5.10 0.94 12.96
CA LYS A 72 4.50 1.92 12.05
C LYS A 72 4.03 3.12 12.85
N GLY A 73 4.40 4.30 12.38
CA GLY A 73 3.98 5.58 12.94
C GLY A 73 2.59 6.03 12.49
N THR A 74 1.74 5.12 12.01
CA THR A 74 0.39 5.39 11.53
C THR A 74 -0.64 4.53 12.27
N ASN A 75 -1.91 4.92 12.18
CA ASN A 75 -3.05 4.14 12.67
C ASN A 75 -4.04 3.85 11.53
N VAL A 76 -5.00 2.96 11.79
CA VAL A 76 -6.00 2.54 10.80
C VAL A 76 -6.79 3.73 10.23
N ASN A 77 -7.21 4.68 11.07
CA ASN A 77 -7.98 5.84 10.60
C ASN A 77 -7.16 6.74 9.69
N GLN A 78 -5.89 7.00 10.01
CA GLN A 78 -4.98 7.78 9.15
C GLN A 78 -4.77 7.12 7.80
N ASN A 79 -4.64 5.79 7.79
CA ASN A 79 -4.56 5.03 6.55
C ASN A 79 -5.84 5.15 5.71
N ILE A 80 -7.02 5.05 6.34
CA ILE A 80 -8.32 5.26 5.68
C ILE A 80 -8.41 6.67 5.10
N GLU A 81 -8.19 7.70 5.91
CA GLU A 81 -8.29 9.10 5.49
C GLU A 81 -7.33 9.43 4.34
N THR A 82 -6.13 8.86 4.34
CA THR A 82 -5.16 9.02 3.24
C THR A 82 -5.68 8.40 1.95
N ILE A 83 -6.13 7.14 2.01
CA ILE A 83 -6.66 6.45 0.82
C ILE A 83 -7.85 7.22 0.25
N GLU A 84 -8.76 7.68 1.10
CA GLU A 84 -9.92 8.47 0.67
C GLU A 84 -9.50 9.80 0.05
N SER A 85 -8.57 10.51 0.67
CA SER A 85 -8.06 11.79 0.17
C SER A 85 -7.45 11.65 -1.22
N LEU A 86 -6.62 10.62 -1.43
CA LEU A 86 -5.95 10.34 -2.70
C LEU A 86 -6.94 9.90 -3.79
N THR A 87 -7.80 8.93 -3.48
CA THR A 87 -8.78 8.41 -4.44
C THR A 87 -9.79 9.47 -4.86
N GLN A 88 -10.28 10.30 -3.93
CA GLN A 88 -11.19 11.41 -4.25
C GLN A 88 -10.51 12.51 -5.05
N ALA A 89 -9.20 12.69 -4.90
CA ALA A 89 -8.41 13.58 -5.75
C ALA A 89 -8.18 13.00 -7.16
N GLY A 90 -8.54 11.73 -7.42
CA GLY A 90 -8.31 11.06 -8.69
C GLY A 90 -6.90 10.49 -8.85
N VAL A 91 -6.18 10.27 -7.74
CA VAL A 91 -4.90 9.54 -7.72
C VAL A 91 -5.20 8.04 -7.65
N ASN A 92 -4.49 7.24 -8.45
CA ASN A 92 -4.55 5.79 -8.37
C ASN A 92 -3.86 5.33 -7.09
N VAL A 93 -4.54 4.50 -6.29
CA VAL A 93 -3.98 4.03 -5.03
C VAL A 93 -3.68 2.54 -5.10
N LEU A 94 -2.44 2.20 -4.77
CA LEU A 94 -1.99 0.84 -4.48
C LEU A 94 -1.83 0.71 -2.96
N ALA A 95 -2.78 0.07 -2.28
CA ALA A 95 -2.69 -0.21 -0.86
C ALA A 95 -1.83 -1.46 -0.64
N MET A 96 -0.62 -1.26 -0.13
CA MET A 96 0.31 -2.34 0.22
C MET A 96 -0.08 -2.90 1.59
N LEU A 97 -0.29 -4.20 1.67
CA LEU A 97 -0.64 -4.94 2.89
C LEU A 97 0.47 -5.95 3.17
N VAL A 98 0.70 -6.31 4.43
CA VAL A 98 1.75 -7.27 4.81
C VAL A 98 1.11 -8.52 5.40
N VAL A 99 1.50 -9.69 4.88
CA VAL A 99 1.11 -10.99 5.42
C VAL A 99 2.33 -11.77 5.93
N GLY A 100 2.11 -12.57 6.96
CA GLY A 100 3.07 -13.55 7.47
C GLY A 100 4.13 -12.96 8.39
N PHE A 101 3.81 -11.90 9.12
CA PHE A 101 4.74 -11.29 10.08
C PHE A 101 4.65 -11.90 11.47
N SER A 102 3.48 -12.37 11.87
CA SER A 102 3.24 -12.94 13.20
C SER A 102 3.43 -14.47 13.19
N ASP A 103 3.25 -15.10 14.34
CA ASP A 103 3.13 -16.57 14.42
C ASP A 103 1.81 -17.04 13.81
N ILE A 104 1.63 -18.36 13.62
CA ILE A 104 0.49 -18.89 12.86
C ILE A 104 -0.88 -18.61 13.49
N GLU A 105 -0.98 -18.56 14.82
CA GLU A 105 -2.25 -18.31 15.49
C GLU A 105 -2.64 -16.83 15.38
N THR A 106 -1.67 -15.93 15.54
CA THR A 106 -1.86 -14.49 15.35
C THR A 106 -2.09 -14.15 13.87
N GLU A 107 -1.37 -14.81 12.97
CA GLU A 107 -1.44 -14.53 11.52
C GLU A 107 -2.82 -14.84 10.93
N LYS A 108 -3.55 -15.83 11.47
CA LYS A 108 -4.96 -16.06 11.10
C LYS A 108 -5.81 -14.82 11.36
N SER A 109 -5.60 -14.15 12.50
CA SER A 109 -6.29 -12.90 12.83
C SER A 109 -5.87 -11.76 11.89
N ASN A 110 -4.56 -11.63 11.60
CA ASN A 110 -4.04 -10.63 10.67
C ASN A 110 -4.64 -10.80 9.25
N CYS A 111 -4.75 -12.05 8.78
CA CYS A 111 -5.38 -12.35 7.50
C CYS A 111 -6.87 -11.95 7.49
N GLN A 112 -7.59 -12.18 8.60
CA GLN A 112 -8.97 -11.74 8.77
C GLN A 112 -9.08 -10.19 8.71
N SER A 113 -8.13 -9.49 9.33
CA SER A 113 -7.99 -8.03 9.34
C SER A 113 -7.80 -7.47 7.92
N ILE A 114 -6.95 -8.13 7.12
CA ILE A 114 -6.75 -7.83 5.69
C ILE A 114 -8.03 -8.04 4.88
N VAL A 115 -8.77 -9.14 5.10
CA VAL A 115 -10.05 -9.38 4.43
C VAL A 115 -11.04 -8.26 4.76
N GLN A 116 -11.15 -7.88 6.04
CA GLN A 116 -12.02 -6.79 6.49
C GLN A 116 -11.65 -5.46 5.83
N THR A 117 -10.36 -5.18 5.62
CA THR A 117 -9.88 -3.98 4.91
C THR A 117 -10.41 -3.93 3.49
N ILE A 118 -10.18 -5.01 2.74
CA ILE A 118 -10.55 -5.10 1.34
C ILE A 118 -12.07 -4.96 1.21
N GLU A 119 -12.84 -5.65 2.05
CA GLU A 119 -14.29 -5.56 2.07
C GLU A 119 -14.79 -4.15 2.45
N HIS A 120 -14.16 -3.51 3.44
CA HIS A 120 -14.50 -2.17 3.89
C HIS A 120 -14.43 -1.16 2.75
N PHE A 121 -13.30 -1.12 2.03
CA PHE A 121 -13.09 -0.18 0.92
C PHE A 121 -13.86 -0.57 -0.34
N SER A 122 -14.03 -1.87 -0.60
CA SER A 122 -14.78 -2.35 -1.78
C SER A 122 -16.26 -1.95 -1.76
N ASN A 123 -16.81 -1.71 -0.57
CA ASN A 123 -18.18 -1.24 -0.40
C ASN A 123 -18.31 0.29 -0.42
N ARG A 124 -17.20 1.04 -0.43
CA ARG A 124 -17.23 2.51 -0.51
C ARG A 124 -17.39 2.97 -1.96
N LEU A 125 -18.13 4.06 -2.11
CA LEU A 125 -18.37 4.72 -3.40
C LEU A 125 -17.87 6.16 -3.34
N TYR A 126 -17.33 6.65 -4.45
CA TYR A 126 -17.08 8.08 -4.66
C TYR A 126 -17.95 8.60 -5.81
N ILE A 127 -18.14 9.91 -5.85
CA ILE A 127 -18.79 10.59 -6.97
C ILE A 127 -17.68 11.13 -7.86
N ASP A 128 -17.65 10.69 -9.11
CA ASP A 128 -16.67 11.20 -10.08
C ASP A 128 -17.01 12.63 -10.54
N LYS A 129 -16.14 13.20 -11.40
CA LYS A 129 -16.33 14.55 -11.98
C LYS A 129 -17.63 14.71 -12.77
N ASP A 130 -18.23 13.62 -13.23
CA ASP A 130 -19.45 13.60 -14.03
C ASP A 130 -20.69 13.34 -13.17
N GLY A 131 -20.53 13.28 -11.83
CA GLY A 131 -21.63 13.05 -10.89
C GLY A 131 -22.01 11.57 -10.72
N ILE A 132 -21.23 10.65 -11.28
CA ILE A 132 -21.53 9.21 -11.29
C ILE A 132 -20.92 8.56 -10.05
N LYS A 133 -21.73 7.79 -9.32
CA LYS A 133 -21.25 6.97 -8.20
C LYS A 133 -20.44 5.79 -8.73
N ARG A 134 -19.19 5.66 -8.30
CA ARG A 134 -18.28 4.57 -8.67
C ARG A 134 -17.62 3.95 -7.44
N PRO A 135 -17.25 2.66 -7.47
CA PRO A 135 -16.40 2.06 -6.45
C PRO A 135 -15.06 2.81 -6.34
N LEU A 136 -14.49 2.89 -5.15
CA LEU A 136 -13.15 3.46 -4.98
C LEU A 136 -12.13 2.68 -5.83
N PRO A 137 -11.29 3.35 -6.66
CA PRO A 137 -10.34 2.69 -7.54
C PRO A 137 -9.05 2.33 -6.79
N ILE A 138 -9.17 1.39 -5.85
CA ILE A 138 -8.04 0.93 -5.01
C ILE A 138 -7.58 -0.43 -5.48
N GLN A 139 -6.28 -0.58 -5.70
CA GLN A 139 -5.64 -1.87 -5.89
C GLN A 139 -5.03 -2.33 -4.57
N PHE A 140 -5.37 -3.53 -4.12
CA PHE A 140 -4.77 -4.13 -2.93
C PHE A 140 -3.60 -5.03 -3.32
N ARG A 141 -2.45 -4.84 -2.68
CA ARG A 141 -1.24 -5.64 -2.87
C ARG A 141 -0.77 -6.18 -1.53
N PRO A 142 -1.29 -7.33 -1.10
CA PRO A 142 -0.68 -8.08 -0.02
C PRO A 142 0.68 -8.63 -0.47
N ALA A 143 1.73 -8.26 0.26
CA ALA A 143 3.08 -8.74 0.09
C ALA A 143 3.47 -9.59 1.30
N PRO A 144 4.04 -10.79 1.10
CA PRO A 144 4.52 -11.58 2.21
C PRO A 144 5.77 -10.94 2.82
N MET A 145 5.83 -10.89 4.15
CA MET A 145 6.87 -10.16 4.88
C MET A 145 8.28 -10.54 4.44
N TYR A 146 8.56 -11.80 4.11
CA TYR A 146 9.91 -12.26 3.72
C TYR A 146 10.46 -11.67 2.40
N ILE A 147 9.61 -11.05 1.57
CA ILE A 147 10.02 -10.33 0.36
C ILE A 147 10.37 -8.87 0.70
N VAL A 148 9.92 -8.36 1.85
CA VAL A 148 10.22 -7.01 2.32
C VAL A 148 11.69 -6.95 2.78
N PRO A 149 12.51 -6.02 2.26
CA PRO A 149 13.89 -5.84 2.71
C PRO A 149 13.98 -5.67 4.24
N GLY A 150 14.86 -6.42 4.91
CA GLY A 150 15.02 -6.39 6.37
C GLY A 150 14.17 -7.39 7.16
N SER A 151 13.34 -8.20 6.49
CA SER A 151 12.58 -9.28 7.12
C SER A 151 13.42 -10.54 7.40
N PHE A 152 13.17 -11.14 8.57
CA PHE A 152 13.83 -12.35 9.08
C PHE A 152 13.51 -13.63 8.27
N ASP A 153 14.35 -14.65 8.47
CA ASP A 153 14.42 -15.96 7.81
C ASP A 153 13.06 -16.54 7.33
N TYR A 154 12.90 -16.60 6.01
CA TYR A 154 11.74 -17.16 5.30
C TYR A 154 11.40 -18.59 5.74
N GLN A 155 12.40 -19.44 6.02
CA GLN A 155 12.15 -20.84 6.35
C GLN A 155 11.32 -20.99 7.64
N ALA A 156 11.51 -20.10 8.61
CA ALA A 156 10.77 -20.10 9.87
C ALA A 156 9.30 -19.66 9.71
N LYS A 157 9.01 -18.80 8.72
CA LYS A 157 7.70 -18.14 8.55
C LYS A 157 6.94 -18.56 7.28
N LYS A 158 7.45 -19.54 6.52
CA LYS A 158 6.83 -20.05 5.29
C LYS A 158 5.36 -20.45 5.47
N HIS A 159 5.04 -21.11 6.59
CA HIS A 159 3.69 -21.59 6.86
C HIS A 159 2.69 -20.47 7.19
N THR A 160 3.14 -19.37 7.82
CA THR A 160 2.31 -18.21 8.14
C THR A 160 2.08 -17.34 6.91
N THR A 161 3.13 -17.11 6.12
CA THR A 161 3.10 -16.29 4.90
C THR A 161 2.31 -16.89 3.74
N MET A 162 2.10 -18.22 3.74
CA MET A 162 1.31 -18.95 2.73
C MET A 162 -0.09 -19.34 3.21
N TRP A 163 -0.54 -18.83 4.37
CA TRP A 163 -1.86 -19.17 4.88
C TRP A 163 -2.95 -18.74 3.90
N PRO A 164 -3.91 -19.62 3.54
CA PRO A 164 -4.92 -19.30 2.55
C PRO A 164 -5.96 -18.34 3.13
N TRP A 165 -6.27 -17.29 2.38
CA TRP A 165 -7.36 -16.38 2.67
C TRP A 165 -8.01 -15.93 1.36
N LYS A 166 -9.27 -15.47 1.47
CA LYS A 166 -10.11 -15.10 0.34
C LYS A 166 -10.86 -13.82 0.68
N SER A 167 -10.83 -12.85 -0.22
CA SER A 167 -11.63 -11.63 -0.09
C SER A 167 -12.37 -11.32 -1.40
N LYS A 168 -13.47 -10.59 -1.29
CA LYS A 168 -14.24 -10.08 -2.43
C LYS A 168 -13.93 -8.60 -2.61
N PHE A 169 -13.67 -8.18 -3.84
CA PHE A 169 -13.57 -6.76 -4.17
C PHE A 169 -14.49 -6.38 -5.31
N ARG A 170 -14.85 -5.09 -5.35
CA ARG A 170 -15.78 -4.52 -6.33
C ARG A 170 -15.03 -3.64 -7.31
N THR A 171 -15.26 -3.84 -8.60
CA THR A 171 -14.73 -2.98 -9.67
C THR A 171 -15.87 -2.27 -10.39
N ASP A 172 -15.50 -1.34 -11.28
CA ASP A 172 -16.41 -0.69 -12.22
C ASP A 172 -17.04 -1.69 -13.23
N ARG A 173 -16.39 -2.83 -13.47
CA ARG A 173 -16.80 -3.83 -14.46
C ARG A 173 -17.67 -4.97 -13.88
N SER A 174 -17.59 -5.28 -12.58
CA SER A 174 -18.55 -6.17 -11.90
C SER A 174 -18.35 -6.20 -10.37
N GLU A 175 -19.29 -6.83 -9.65
CA GLU A 175 -19.34 -6.88 -8.18
C GLU A 175 -18.43 -7.95 -7.54
N ARG A 176 -17.80 -8.85 -8.30
CA ARG A 176 -17.24 -10.08 -7.70
C ARG A 176 -16.01 -10.61 -8.42
N ASP A 177 -14.87 -10.03 -8.11
CA ASP A 177 -13.62 -10.78 -8.21
C ASP A 177 -13.22 -11.24 -6.80
N ILE A 178 -13.03 -12.55 -6.62
CA ILE A 178 -12.46 -13.12 -5.40
C ILE A 178 -10.95 -13.15 -5.60
N VAL A 179 -10.20 -12.33 -4.87
CA VAL A 179 -8.73 -12.50 -4.84
C VAL A 179 -8.43 -13.73 -4.00
N ASN A 180 -7.96 -14.79 -4.66
CA ASN A 180 -7.35 -15.94 -3.99
C ASN A 180 -5.82 -15.76 -4.05
N LEU A 181 -5.24 -15.18 -3.02
CA LEU A 181 -3.79 -14.89 -3.03
C LEU A 181 -2.91 -16.14 -3.00
N GLU A 182 -3.47 -17.28 -2.61
CA GLU A 182 -2.78 -18.57 -2.60
C GLU A 182 -2.18 -18.90 -3.99
N THR A 183 -2.84 -18.50 -5.08
CA THR A 183 -2.39 -18.76 -6.46
C THR A 183 -1.32 -17.77 -6.93
N GLU A 184 -1.44 -16.48 -6.58
CA GLU A 184 -0.41 -15.46 -6.89
C GLU A 184 0.87 -15.73 -6.11
N LEU A 185 0.70 -16.05 -4.82
CA LEU A 185 1.58 -16.81 -3.95
C LEU A 185 2.46 -17.76 -4.76
N LYS A 186 1.86 -18.91 -5.09
CA LYS A 186 2.50 -20.12 -5.64
C LYS A 186 3.33 -19.92 -6.90
N GLY A 187 3.10 -18.84 -7.66
CA GLY A 187 3.78 -18.54 -8.92
C GLY A 187 5.09 -17.74 -8.79
N ILE A 188 5.37 -17.16 -7.62
CA ILE A 188 6.60 -16.38 -7.41
C ILE A 188 7.79 -17.36 -7.25
N PRO A 189 8.87 -17.25 -8.04
CA PRO A 189 10.04 -18.11 -7.88
C PRO A 189 10.69 -17.89 -6.51
N TYR A 190 10.51 -18.84 -5.59
CA TYR A 190 10.83 -18.73 -4.16
C TYR A 190 12.31 -18.92 -3.78
N THR A 191 13.19 -18.98 -4.77
CA THR A 191 14.63 -18.98 -4.57
C THR A 191 15.19 -17.70 -5.18
N PHE A 192 15.06 -16.59 -4.46
CA PHE A 192 15.89 -15.43 -4.76
C PHE A 192 17.25 -15.65 -4.09
N LYS A 193 18.30 -15.87 -4.89
CA LYS A 193 19.65 -15.62 -4.39
C LYS A 193 19.70 -14.12 -4.10
N ARG A 194 19.60 -13.73 -2.82
CA ARG A 194 19.84 -12.33 -2.42
C ARG A 194 21.21 -11.94 -3.01
N PRO A 195 21.30 -10.85 -3.79
CA PRO A 195 22.56 -10.48 -4.44
C PRO A 195 23.66 -10.14 -3.43
N ILE A 196 23.28 -9.83 -2.20
CA ILE A 196 24.18 -9.51 -1.09
C ILE A 196 23.88 -10.48 0.06
N PRO A 197 24.88 -11.24 0.56
CA PRO A 197 24.73 -12.08 1.75
C PRO A 197 24.33 -11.26 2.99
N GLU A 198 23.51 -11.81 3.88
CA GLU A 198 23.01 -11.11 5.08
C GLU A 198 24.13 -10.52 5.95
N GLU A 199 25.24 -11.24 6.05
CA GLU A 199 26.45 -10.84 6.78
C GLU A 199 27.03 -9.51 6.27
N LYS A 200 26.94 -9.27 4.96
CA LYS A 200 27.39 -8.01 4.33
C LYS A 200 26.36 -6.88 4.45
N ILE A 201 25.07 -7.20 4.60
CA ILE A 201 24.03 -6.18 4.75
C ILE A 201 24.21 -5.44 6.08
N VAL A 202 24.53 -6.17 7.16
CA VAL A 202 24.83 -5.58 8.48
C VAL A 202 26.07 -4.68 8.45
N GLU A 203 27.07 -5.05 7.64
CA GLU A 203 28.30 -4.27 7.44
C GLU A 203 28.05 -2.97 6.64
N LEU A 204 27.11 -3.01 5.68
CA LEU A 204 26.72 -1.86 4.86
C LEU A 204 25.75 -0.89 5.55
N MET A 205 25.14 -1.30 6.67
CA MET A 205 24.20 -0.48 7.47
C MET A 205 24.85 0.21 8.68
N ARG A 206 26.18 0.10 8.83
CA ARG A 206 26.98 0.84 9.82
C ARG A 206 27.69 2.01 9.15
#